data_AF-A0A846C4Y8-F1
#
_entry.id   AF-A0A846C4Y8-F1
#
_cell.length_a   1.000
_cell.length_b   1.000
_cell.length_c   1.000
_cell.angle_alpha   90.00
_cell.angle_beta   90.00
_cell.angle_gamma   90.00
#
_symmetry.space_group_name_H-M   'P 1'
#
loop_
_entity.id
_entity.type
_entity.pdbx_description
1 polymer ?
#
loop_
_entity_poly.entity_id
_entity_poly.type
_entity_poly.pdbx_seq_one_letter_code
_entity_poly.pdbx_strand_id
1 'polypeptide(L)' 'MPRAVILTALSVEYQAVRNRLIELEEKLHPQGTVYQQGKFIAKGQEWTVGIAEVGTGSDH' A
#
# COMPACT_ATOMS: atom_id res chain seq x y z
N MET A 1 3.23 -15.10 8.26
CA MET A 1 2.97 -14.54 6.92
C MET A 1 3.59 -13.15 6.87
N PRO A 2 4.51 -12.87 5.94
CA PRO A 2 5.25 -11.62 5.93
C PRO A 2 4.36 -10.43 5.54
N ARG A 3 4.68 -9.25 6.08
CA ARG A 3 3.89 -8.03 5.90
C ARG A 3 4.80 -6.86 5.58
N ALA A 4 4.34 -5.98 4.69
CA ALA A 4 5.05 -4.77 4.33
C ALA A 4 4.07 -3.59 4.19
N VAL A 5 4.58 -2.37 4.38
CA VAL A 5 3.86 -1.12 4.11
C VAL A 5 4.66 -0.32 3.10
N ILE A 6 4.00 0.19 2.08
CA ILE A 6 4.60 1.05 1.06
C ILE A 6 3.90 2.41 1.12
N LEU A 7 4.65 3.45 1.42
CA LEU A 7 4.19 4.83 1.41
C LEU A 7 4.68 5.48 0.11
N THR A 8 3.78 6.20 -0.55
CA THR A 8 4.06 6.85 -1.84
C THR A 8 3.74 8.33 -1.74
N ALA A 9 4.51 9.15 -2.45
CA ALA A 9 4.27 10.59 -2.49
C ALA A 9 3.49 10.99 -3.75
N LEU A 10 3.71 10.26 -4.85
CA LEU A 10 3.11 10.56 -6.15
C LEU A 10 2.09 9.50 -6.56
N SER A 11 0.99 9.93 -7.18
CA SER A 11 -0.04 8.99 -7.66
C SER A 11 0.50 7.96 -8.66
N VAL A 12 1.51 8.31 -9.46
CA VAL A 12 2.14 7.35 -10.39
C VAL A 12 2.84 6.19 -9.65
N GLU A 13 3.47 6.46 -8.50
CA GLU A 13 4.10 5.44 -7.66
C GLU A 13 3.03 4.60 -6.98
N TYR A 14 1.97 5.23 -6.47
CA TYR A 14 0.84 4.56 -5.88
C TYR A 14 0.19 3.57 -6.86
N GLN A 15 -0.17 4.05 -8.05
CA GLN A 15 -0.79 3.22 -9.09
C GLN A 15 0.15 2.11 -9.56
N ALA A 16 1.45 2.41 -9.65
CA ALA A 16 2.42 1.38 -9.91
C ALA A 16 2.32 0.27 -8.85
N VAL A 17 2.45 0.56 -7.56
CA VAL A 17 2.41 -0.49 -6.54
C VAL A 17 1.05 -1.21 -6.54
N ARG A 18 -0.05 -0.45 -6.58
CA ARG A 18 -1.42 -0.97 -6.61
C ARG A 18 -1.65 -2.01 -7.70
N ASN A 19 -1.18 -1.76 -8.92
CA ASN A 19 -1.36 -2.67 -10.06
C ASN A 19 -0.65 -4.01 -9.90
N ARG A 20 0.23 -4.16 -8.90
CA ARG A 20 0.92 -5.42 -8.58
C ARG A 20 0.27 -6.19 -7.44
N LEU A 21 -0.76 -5.63 -6.80
CA LEU A 21 -1.49 -6.26 -5.72
C LEU A 21 -2.79 -6.89 -6.24
N ILE A 22 -3.15 -8.02 -5.65
CA ILE A 22 -4.44 -8.69 -5.84
C ILE A 22 -5.24 -8.63 -4.54
N GLU A 23 -6.54 -8.91 -4.60
CA GLU A 23 -7.43 -8.88 -3.43
C GLU A 23 -7.33 -7.56 -2.64
N LEU A 24 -7.31 -6.44 -3.37
CA LEU A 24 -7.23 -5.11 -2.80
C LEU A 24 -8.51 -4.74 -2.06
N GLU A 25 -8.37 -4.35 -0.80
CA GLU A 25 -9.42 -3.82 0.06
C GLU A 25 -8.99 -2.46 0.61
N GLU A 26 -9.93 -1.53 0.74
CA GLU A 26 -9.71 -0.33 1.54
C GLU A 26 -9.85 -0.66 3.02
N LYS A 27 -8.94 -0.13 3.84
CA LYS A 27 -8.92 -0.30 5.30
C LYS A 27 -8.78 1.03 6.00
N LEU A 28 -9.57 1.19 7.06
CA LEU A 28 -9.44 2.28 8.01
C LEU A 28 -8.57 1.80 9.19
N HIS A 29 -7.40 2.40 9.34
CA HIS A 29 -6.59 2.21 10.55
C HIS A 29 -7.33 2.84 11.75
N PRO A 30 -7.28 2.27 12.96
CA PRO A 30 -7.97 2.81 14.14
C PRO A 30 -7.65 4.28 14.47
N GLN A 31 -6.54 4.81 13.96
CA GLN A 31 -6.11 6.19 14.13
C GLN A 31 -6.65 7.15 13.06
N GLY A 32 -7.50 6.66 12.13
CA GLY A 32 -8.16 7.46 11.10
C GLY A 32 -7.52 7.44 9.72
N THR A 33 -6.35 6.80 9.56
CA THR A 33 -5.69 6.69 8.25
C THR A 33 -6.37 5.66 7.36
N VAL A 34 -6.81 6.07 6.17
CA VAL A 34 -7.30 5.16 5.13
C VAL A 34 -6.12 4.69 4.28
N TYR A 35 -6.05 3.39 4.03
CA TYR A 35 -5.03 2.76 3.20
C TYR A 35 -5.62 1.59 2.42
N GLN A 36 -4.96 1.17 1.33
CA GLN A 36 -5.34 -0.06 0.64
C GLN A 36 -4.47 -1.22 1.11
N GLN A 37 -5.06 -2.39 1.29
CA GLN A 37 -4.35 -3.63 1.63
C GLN A 37 -4.64 -4.68 0.56
N GLY A 38 -3.61 -5.34 0.06
CA GLY A 38 -3.76 -6.47 -0.85
C GLY A 38 -2.70 -7.54 -0.63
N LYS A 39 -2.67 -8.51 -1.53
CA LYS A 39 -1.65 -9.57 -1.57
C LYS A 39 -0.66 -9.33 -2.70
N PHE A 40 0.60 -9.59 -2.42
CA PHE A 40 1.66 -9.69 -3.43
C PHE A 40 2.21 -11.10 -3.44
N ILE A 41 2.19 -11.75 -4.61
CA ILE A 41 2.67 -13.12 -4.78
C ILE A 41 3.87 -13.07 -5.72
N ALA A 42 5.04 -13.44 -5.21
CA ALA A 42 6.25 -13.56 -6.01
C ALA A 42 7.12 -14.70 -5.50
N LYS A 43 7.75 -15.44 -6.43
CA LYS A 43 8.68 -16.54 -6.11
C LYS A 43 8.11 -17.57 -5.12
N GLY A 44 6.81 -17.85 -5.22
CA GLY A 44 6.12 -18.80 -4.34
C GLY A 44 5.82 -18.29 -2.92
N GLN A 45 6.14 -17.03 -2.61
CA GLN A 45 5.83 -16.40 -1.32
C GLN A 45 4.70 -15.38 -1.45
N GLU A 46 3.71 -15.49 -0.59
CA GLU A 46 2.65 -14.49 -0.42
C GLU A 46 3.03 -13.48 0.66
N TRP A 47 2.76 -12.20 0.38
CA TRP A 47 2.90 -11.07 1.29
C TRP A 47 1.58 -10.35 1.44
N THR A 48 1.26 -9.91 2.66
CA THR A 48 0.22 -8.90 2.87
C THR A 48 0.86 -7.52 2.78
N VAL A 49 0.41 -6.69 1.84
CA VAL A 49 0.99 -5.37 1.58
C VAL A 49 -0.06 -4.29 1.81
N GLY A 50 0.25 -3.34 2.68
CA GLY A 50 -0.50 -2.08 2.82
C GLY A 50 0.13 -0.98 1.98
N ILE A 51 -0.67 -0.16 1.29
CA ILE A 51 -0.22 0.97 0.48
C ILE A 51 -1.02 2.23 0.81
N ALA A 52 -0.35 3.38 0.86
CA ALA A 52 -0.99 4.68 1.03
C ALA A 52 -0.26 5.76 0.21
N GLU A 53 -1.03 6.70 -0.34
CA GLU A 53 -0.51 7.94 -0.91
C GLU A 53 -0.56 9.00 0.20
N VAL A 54 0.61 9.45 0.66
CA VAL A 54 0.75 10.38 1.80
C VAL A 54 1.20 11.78 1.37
N GLY A 55 1.36 12.00 0.07
CA GLY A 55 1.94 13.22 -0.48
C GLY A 55 3.44 13.37 -0.16
N THR A 56 4.05 14.47 -0.58
CA THR A 56 5.49 14.74 -0.39
C THR A 56 5.88 15.12 1.05
N GLY A 57 4.94 15.10 2.01
CA GLY A 57 5.13 15.73 3.30
C GLY A 57 5.17 17.25 3.18
N SER A 58 4.87 17.97 4.25
CA SER A 58 4.88 19.44 4.27
C SER A 58 6.24 19.97 3.80
N ASP A 59 6.28 20.77 2.74
CA ASP A 59 7.31 21.79 2.57
C ASP A 59 7.21 22.72 3.79
N HIS A 60 8.09 22.53 4.77
CA HIS A 60 8.29 23.46 5.87
C HIS A 60 9.39 24.46 5.50
#